data_AF-A0A3N1HK72-F1
#
_entry.id   AF-A0A3N1HK72-F1
#
_cell.length_a   1.000
_cell.length_b   1.000
_cell.length_c   1.000
_cell.angle_alpha   90.00
_cell.angle_beta   90.00
_cell.angle_gamma   90.00
#
_symmetry.space_group_name_H-M   'P 1'
#
loop_
_entity.id
_entity.type
_entity.pdbx_description
1 polymer ?
#
loop_
_entity_poly.entity_id
_entity_poly.type
_entity_poly.pdbx_seq_one_letter_code
_entity_poly.pdbx_strand_id
1 'polypeptide(L)'
;MRPRALWSHGAVSAEPEQRGGPGRDDPAGGPVLPLLPHDPARLGPFAVVGRLRDEPPAPAAGDDRRGPDLAPPATSPEVAAVYAAHGPDGAPVRVVALGAGPAGDAAARDRFGAEVDRLGRDGRLLGASLDGPWPWAATGASDTRTAAALARSPLVPGSVLPGQHAGRGPAFSPHWVGGPRPAPAAAPAAPATSGPRDRRPWVLTAVLGGLLLAALLALAAVACQPRDETPVPAPGQTQQPQPSPSPEPSQPAPTPTPSDAPTQDPDLGEPGEDPAPGEEGSPLLLGPGVVGPSFPPGAATELVAPDDLSFAFRVPEGWTCERSAIGPPVVRYDCVSPDGESGGAVQTQPCPQPCGQEAWFALQDLLAPGATWFDVDPTTVAVEDSVPDRDSSYRLRMSHLHVAGEREGSDLQQLDEHVYAEFWSPATPLSARRAVQAVVNDVRANTP
;
A
#
# COMPACT_ATOMS: atom_id res chain seq x y z
N MET A 1 -73.14 -16.10 1.72
CA MET A 1 -72.30 -16.32 2.91
C MET A 1 -70.99 -15.55 2.72
N ARG A 2 -70.68 -14.61 3.63
CA ARG A 2 -69.40 -13.87 3.77
C ARG A 2 -68.50 -14.63 4.78
N PRO A 3 -67.19 -14.34 4.94
CA PRO A 3 -66.69 -13.14 5.65
C PRO A 3 -65.57 -12.41 4.85
N ARG A 4 -65.46 -11.07 4.77
CA ARG A 4 -65.30 -9.95 5.73
C ARG A 4 -63.84 -9.44 5.73
N ALA A 5 -63.61 -8.42 4.90
CA ALA A 5 -62.45 -7.52 4.93
C ALA A 5 -62.62 -6.45 6.01
N LEU A 6 -61.51 -6.02 6.62
CA LEU A 6 -61.38 -4.80 7.43
C LEU A 6 -59.90 -4.52 7.73
N TRP A 7 -59.24 -3.71 6.90
CA TRP A 7 -58.10 -2.89 7.32
C TRP A 7 -58.33 -1.49 6.77
N SER A 8 -58.46 -0.54 7.69
CA SER A 8 -58.78 0.86 7.47
C SER A 8 -57.51 1.68 7.23
N HIS A 9 -57.50 2.46 6.16
CA HIS A 9 -56.56 3.56 5.98
C HIS A 9 -56.88 4.70 6.96
N GLY A 10 -55.92 5.04 7.80
CA GLY A 10 -55.87 6.30 8.54
C GLY A 10 -54.51 6.94 8.30
N ALA A 11 -54.41 7.79 7.27
CA ALA A 11 -53.26 8.65 7.08
C ALA A 11 -53.42 9.86 8.01
N VAL A 12 -52.61 9.89 9.07
CA VAL A 12 -52.37 11.11 9.85
C VAL A 12 -51.01 11.62 9.42
N SER A 13 -51.00 12.70 8.63
CA SER A 13 -49.82 13.53 8.44
C SER A 13 -49.48 14.18 9.77
N ALA A 14 -48.46 13.66 10.45
CA ALA A 14 -47.81 14.34 11.56
C ALA A 14 -46.52 14.96 11.03
N GLU A 15 -46.52 16.27 10.98
CA GLU A 15 -45.37 17.15 10.79
C GLU A 15 -44.35 16.88 11.91
N PRO A 16 -43.06 16.59 11.63
CA PRO A 16 -42.07 16.41 12.68
C PRO A 16 -41.65 17.78 13.22
N GLU A 17 -42.29 18.19 14.32
CA GLU A 17 -41.86 19.29 15.17
C GLU A 17 -40.46 18.97 15.71
N GLN A 18 -39.42 19.55 15.11
CA GLN A 18 -38.05 19.55 15.64
C GLN A 18 -38.02 20.33 16.96
N ARG A 19 -38.33 19.67 18.07
CA ARG A 19 -37.98 20.15 19.41
C ARG A 19 -36.56 19.68 19.74
N GLY A 20 -35.61 20.57 19.54
CA GLY A 20 -34.28 20.50 20.16
C GLY A 20 -34.42 20.64 21.68
N GLY A 21 -34.50 19.51 22.37
CA GLY A 21 -34.23 19.42 23.80
C GLY A 21 -32.77 19.00 24.00
N PRO A 22 -32.04 19.54 25.01
CA PRO A 22 -30.69 19.08 25.33
C PRO A 22 -30.73 17.58 25.63
N GLY A 23 -29.85 16.85 24.92
CA GLY A 23 -29.80 15.40 24.87
C GLY A 23 -29.81 14.78 26.25
N ARG A 24 -30.69 13.79 26.42
CA ARG A 24 -30.66 12.87 27.55
C ARG A 24 -29.38 12.05 27.38
N ASP A 25 -28.43 12.20 28.30
CA ASP A 25 -27.23 11.37 28.36
C ASP A 25 -27.65 9.90 28.38
N ASP A 26 -27.39 9.18 27.30
CA ASP A 26 -27.69 7.77 27.19
C ASP A 26 -26.58 7.00 27.94
N PRO A 27 -26.86 6.44 29.14
CA PRO A 27 -25.82 6.05 30.09
C PRO A 27 -25.01 4.80 29.70
N ALA A 28 -25.22 4.26 28.49
CA ALA A 28 -24.55 3.06 27.98
C ALA A 28 -23.57 3.33 26.83
N GLY A 29 -23.53 4.56 26.31
CA GLY A 29 -22.60 4.96 25.25
C GLY A 29 -21.34 5.59 25.86
N GLY A 30 -20.22 4.87 25.85
CA GLY A 30 -18.92 5.49 26.13
C GLY A 30 -18.66 6.68 25.18
N PRO A 31 -17.71 7.58 25.52
CA PRO A 31 -17.46 8.78 24.72
C PRO A 31 -17.11 8.41 23.27
N VAL A 32 -17.86 8.99 22.33
CA VAL A 32 -17.61 8.87 20.89
C VAL A 32 -16.52 9.87 20.52
N LEU A 33 -15.37 9.35 20.11
CA LEU A 33 -14.24 10.10 19.59
C LEU A 33 -14.44 10.42 18.10
N PRO A 34 -13.94 11.56 17.62
CA PRO A 34 -13.96 11.87 16.19
C PRO A 34 -13.19 10.80 15.41
N LEU A 35 -13.60 10.59 14.16
CA LEU A 35 -12.90 9.71 13.23
C LEU A 35 -11.52 10.27 12.88
N LEU A 36 -10.55 9.37 12.75
CA LEU A 36 -9.22 9.68 12.24
C LEU A 36 -9.24 9.73 10.70
N PRO A 37 -8.26 10.40 10.05
CA PRO A 37 -8.21 10.51 8.58
C PRO A 37 -8.24 9.17 7.82
N HIS A 38 -7.81 8.08 8.46
CA HIS A 38 -7.76 6.73 7.87
C HIS A 38 -8.94 5.84 8.27
N ASP A 39 -9.90 6.35 9.04
CA ASP A 39 -11.09 5.59 9.40
C ASP A 39 -12.06 5.44 8.23
N PRO A 40 -12.68 4.27 8.07
CA PRO A 40 -13.73 4.09 7.09
C PRO A 40 -14.96 4.92 7.50
N ALA A 41 -15.43 5.79 6.60
CA ALA A 41 -16.70 6.50 6.78
C ALA A 41 -17.92 5.55 6.73
N ARG A 42 -17.75 4.38 6.11
CA ARG A 42 -18.77 3.34 5.97
C ARG A 42 -18.16 1.95 6.08
N LEU A 43 -18.90 1.04 6.70
CA LEU A 43 -18.58 -0.39 6.76
C LEU A 43 -19.82 -1.16 6.32
N GLY A 44 -19.84 -1.60 5.06
CA GLY A 44 -21.03 -2.16 4.43
C GLY A 44 -22.21 -1.18 4.45
N PRO A 45 -23.40 -1.57 4.95
CA PRO A 45 -24.55 -0.68 5.03
C PRO A 45 -24.50 0.30 6.21
N PHE A 46 -23.47 0.24 7.07
CA PHE A 46 -23.39 1.00 8.31
C PHE A 46 -22.62 2.32 8.12
N ALA A 47 -23.24 3.44 8.50
CA ALA A 47 -22.61 4.76 8.46
C ALA A 47 -21.88 5.04 9.78
N VAL A 48 -20.55 5.12 9.73
CA VAL A 48 -19.69 5.29 10.91
C VAL A 48 -19.73 6.75 11.37
N VAL A 49 -19.98 6.98 12.66
CA VAL A 49 -20.07 8.34 13.24
C VAL A 49 -18.91 8.71 14.14
N GLY A 50 -18.19 7.72 14.68
CA GLY A 50 -17.01 7.97 15.52
C GLY A 50 -16.43 6.68 16.09
N ARG A 51 -15.23 6.79 16.63
CA ARG A 51 -14.59 5.69 17.36
C ARG A 51 -15.12 5.66 18.78
N LEU A 52 -15.47 4.49 19.27
CA LEU A 52 -15.76 4.31 20.68
C LEU A 52 -14.45 4.09 21.43
N ARG A 53 -14.26 4.83 22.53
CA ARG A 53 -13.11 4.58 23.40
C ARG A 53 -13.32 3.23 24.07
N ASP A 54 -12.33 2.34 23.96
CA ASP A 54 -12.29 1.13 24.78
C ASP A 54 -12.05 1.55 26.23
N GLU A 55 -13.16 1.79 26.93
CA GLU A 55 -13.10 1.93 28.38
C GLU A 55 -12.91 0.52 28.92
N PRO A 56 -11.79 0.23 29.62
CA PRO A 56 -11.60 -1.07 30.23
C PRO A 56 -12.83 -1.34 31.11
N PRO A 57 -13.44 -2.54 31.04
CA PRO A 57 -14.61 -2.84 31.85
C PRO A 57 -14.25 -2.52 33.29
N ALA A 58 -15.03 -1.63 33.92
CA ALA A 58 -14.82 -1.26 35.31
C ALA A 58 -14.60 -2.55 36.11
N PRO A 59 -13.55 -2.63 36.95
CA PRO A 59 -13.25 -3.86 37.67
C PRO A 59 -14.52 -4.31 38.38
N ALA A 60 -14.98 -5.53 38.05
CA ALA A 60 -16.19 -6.06 38.64
C ALA A 60 -16.02 -6.01 40.16
N ALA A 61 -16.82 -5.17 40.83
CA ALA A 61 -16.74 -4.96 42.26
C ALA A 61 -17.14 -6.27 42.97
N GLY A 62 -16.16 -7.14 43.26
CA GLY A 62 -16.33 -8.27 44.17
C GLY A 62 -15.78 -9.60 43.68
N ASP A 63 -14.46 -9.76 43.56
CA ASP A 63 -13.80 -11.03 43.90
C ASP A 63 -12.29 -10.82 44.17
N ASP A 64 -11.95 -10.50 45.41
CA ASP A 64 -10.62 -10.05 45.88
C ASP A 64 -9.58 -11.19 46.00
N ARG A 65 -9.72 -12.28 45.23
CA ARG A 65 -8.94 -13.52 45.43
C ARG A 65 -8.22 -14.08 44.21
N ARG A 66 -8.25 -13.43 43.05
CA ARG A 66 -7.37 -13.80 41.93
C ARG A 66 -6.23 -12.79 41.86
N GLY A 67 -5.00 -13.30 41.92
CA GLY A 67 -3.80 -12.49 41.72
C GLY A 67 -3.83 -11.75 40.38
N PRO A 68 -2.90 -10.80 40.16
CA PRO A 68 -2.86 -9.99 38.95
C PRO A 68 -2.48 -10.85 37.74
N ASP A 69 -3.43 -11.61 37.22
CA ASP A 69 -3.39 -12.09 35.85
C ASP A 69 -3.39 -10.85 34.96
N LEU A 70 -2.26 -10.62 34.31
CA LEU A 70 -2.03 -9.59 33.31
C LEU A 70 -2.96 -9.84 32.12
N ALA A 71 -4.24 -9.46 32.26
CA ALA A 71 -5.11 -9.33 31.11
C ALA A 71 -4.39 -8.37 30.15
N PRO A 72 -4.11 -8.79 28.90
CA PRO A 72 -3.46 -7.91 27.94
C PRO A 72 -4.27 -6.62 27.84
N PRO A 73 -3.60 -5.45 27.77
CA PRO A 73 -4.28 -4.16 27.71
C PRO A 73 -5.33 -4.21 26.61
N ALA A 74 -6.53 -3.71 26.95
CA ALA A 74 -7.66 -3.64 26.05
C ALA A 74 -7.20 -3.09 24.68
N THR A 75 -7.32 -3.95 23.67
CA THR A 75 -7.37 -3.64 22.24
C THR A 75 -6.63 -2.36 21.85
N SER A 76 -5.35 -2.50 21.48
CA SER A 76 -4.68 -1.45 20.71
C SER A 76 -5.55 -1.17 19.47
N PRO A 77 -5.82 0.09 19.09
CA PRO A 77 -6.59 0.44 17.90
C PRO A 77 -5.95 -0.12 16.61
N GLU A 78 -4.70 -0.58 16.69
CA GLU A 78 -3.98 -1.28 15.63
C GLU A 78 -4.51 -2.70 15.38
N VAL A 79 -5.20 -3.29 16.37
CA VAL A 79 -5.71 -4.67 16.30
C VAL A 79 -7.14 -4.69 15.75
N ALA A 80 -8.02 -3.97 16.42
CA ALA A 80 -9.40 -3.79 16.03
C ALA A 80 -9.92 -2.49 16.62
N ALA A 81 -10.77 -1.80 15.88
CA ALA A 81 -11.45 -0.60 16.33
C ALA A 81 -12.95 -0.87 16.49
N VAL A 82 -13.53 -0.34 17.56
CA VAL A 82 -14.98 -0.35 17.77
C VAL A 82 -15.53 1.02 17.39
N TYR A 83 -16.46 1.04 16.45
CA TYR A 83 -17.10 2.25 15.95
C TYR A 83 -18.54 2.35 16.44
N ALA A 84 -18.95 3.57 16.78
CA ALA A 84 -20.36 3.92 16.80
C ALA A 84 -20.80 4.16 15.35
N ALA A 85 -21.93 3.57 14.96
CA ALA A 85 -22.46 3.71 13.60
C ALA A 85 -24.00 3.68 13.60
N HIS A 86 -24.59 3.97 12.45
CA HIS A 86 -26.03 3.83 12.21
C HIS A 86 -26.30 2.76 11.15
N GLY A 87 -27.30 1.92 11.39
CA GLY A 87 -27.86 0.97 10.43
C GLY A 87 -28.60 1.65 9.28
N PRO A 88 -28.99 0.88 8.25
CA PRO A 88 -29.75 1.40 7.11
C PRO A 88 -31.13 1.97 7.49
N ASP A 89 -31.66 1.55 8.64
CA ASP A 89 -32.90 2.04 9.25
C ASP A 89 -32.67 3.24 10.20
N GLY A 90 -31.42 3.71 10.33
CA GLY A 90 -31.03 4.76 11.27
C GLY A 90 -30.88 4.28 12.72
N ALA A 91 -31.02 2.97 13.00
CA ALA A 91 -30.82 2.46 14.35
C ALA A 91 -29.34 2.56 14.76
N PRO A 92 -29.02 2.94 16.00
CA PRO A 92 -27.64 2.94 16.47
C PRO A 92 -27.11 1.51 16.59
N VAL A 93 -25.88 1.31 16.11
CA VAL A 93 -25.18 0.01 16.16
C VAL A 93 -23.73 0.20 16.60
N ARG A 94 -23.09 -0.91 16.95
CA ARG A 94 -21.63 -0.97 17.11
C ARG A 94 -21.04 -1.79 16.00
N VAL A 95 -20.00 -1.29 15.36
CA VAL A 95 -19.27 -2.04 14.32
C VAL A 95 -17.85 -2.25 14.79
N VAL A 96 -17.41 -3.50 14.80
CA VAL A 96 -16.01 -3.86 15.07
C VAL A 96 -15.36 -4.13 13.73
N ALA A 97 -14.26 -3.43 13.45
CA ALA A 97 -13.44 -3.69 12.26
C ALA A 97 -12.00 -4.02 12.67
N LEU A 98 -11.40 -4.97 11.97
CA LEU A 98 -9.98 -5.30 12.15
C LEU A 98 -9.10 -4.14 11.65
N GLY A 99 -8.03 -3.85 12.37
CA GLY A 99 -6.98 -2.95 11.90
C GLY A 99 -6.19 -3.56 10.74
N ALA A 100 -5.41 -2.75 10.03
CA ALA A 100 -4.67 -3.15 8.83
C ALA A 100 -3.79 -4.40 9.05
N GLY A 101 -3.10 -4.49 10.20
CA GLY A 101 -2.27 -5.65 10.55
C GLY A 101 -3.07 -6.95 10.61
N PRO A 102 -4.04 -7.11 11.55
CA PRO A 102 -4.88 -8.30 11.61
C PRO A 102 -5.75 -8.54 10.38
N ALA A 103 -6.10 -7.49 9.63
CA ALA A 103 -6.81 -7.64 8.37
C ALA A 103 -5.93 -8.30 7.28
N GLY A 104 -4.62 -8.09 7.29
CA GLY A 104 -3.66 -8.74 6.39
C GLY A 104 -3.20 -10.14 6.83
N ASP A 105 -3.44 -10.52 8.09
CA ASP A 105 -3.03 -11.81 8.65
C ASP A 105 -4.16 -12.85 8.51
N ALA A 106 -3.92 -13.89 7.70
CA ALA A 106 -4.90 -14.95 7.45
C ALA A 106 -5.38 -15.66 8.73
N ALA A 107 -4.48 -15.92 9.69
CA ALA A 107 -4.85 -16.58 10.94
C ALA A 107 -5.67 -15.66 11.86
N ALA A 108 -5.40 -14.36 11.84
CA ALA A 108 -6.21 -13.36 12.54
C ALA A 108 -7.61 -13.23 11.93
N ARG A 109 -7.71 -13.20 10.59
CA ARG A 109 -8.98 -13.24 9.86
C ARG A 109 -9.79 -14.50 10.16
N ASP A 110 -9.15 -15.67 10.18
CA ASP A 110 -9.81 -16.94 10.50
C ASP A 110 -10.38 -16.94 11.93
N ARG A 111 -9.64 -16.42 12.91
CA ARG A 111 -10.13 -16.30 14.30
C ARG A 111 -11.30 -15.32 14.40
N PHE A 112 -11.20 -14.18 13.73
CA PHE A 112 -12.29 -13.21 13.66
C PHE A 112 -13.53 -13.82 12.99
N GLY A 113 -13.34 -14.53 11.87
CA GLY A 113 -14.39 -15.26 11.15
C GLY A 113 -15.06 -16.32 12.01
N ALA A 114 -14.28 -17.12 12.74
CA ALA A 114 -14.81 -18.13 13.65
C ALA A 114 -15.68 -17.51 14.77
N GLU A 115 -15.28 -16.36 15.30
CA GLU A 115 -16.07 -15.64 16.29
C GLU A 115 -17.33 -15.01 15.68
N VAL A 116 -17.24 -14.48 14.45
CA VAL A 116 -18.39 -14.01 13.67
C VAL A 116 -19.40 -15.14 13.43
N ASP A 117 -18.96 -16.32 13.00
CA ASP A 117 -19.83 -17.48 12.79
C ASP A 117 -20.49 -17.96 14.08
N ARG A 118 -19.76 -17.94 15.19
CA ARG A 118 -20.30 -18.28 16.51
C ARG A 118 -21.40 -17.31 16.92
N LEU A 119 -21.14 -16.00 16.83
CA LEU A 119 -22.08 -14.95 17.21
C LEU A 119 -23.27 -14.84 16.25
N GLY A 120 -23.07 -15.14 14.97
CA GLY A 120 -24.11 -15.24 13.96
C GLY A 120 -25.11 -16.35 14.29
N ARG A 121 -24.61 -17.55 14.67
CA ARG A 121 -25.47 -18.65 15.15
C ARG A 121 -26.24 -18.31 16.42
N ASP A 122 -25.67 -17.46 17.28
CA ASP A 122 -26.34 -16.96 18.49
C ASP A 122 -27.37 -15.85 18.19
N GLY A 123 -27.51 -15.40 16.94
CA GLY A 123 -28.42 -14.31 16.54
C GLY A 123 -28.01 -12.93 17.08
N ARG A 124 -26.72 -12.74 17.39
CA ARG A 124 -26.20 -11.52 18.02
C ARG A 124 -25.57 -10.53 17.03
N LEU A 125 -25.47 -10.91 15.76
CA LEU A 125 -24.93 -10.05 14.71
C LEU A 125 -26.05 -9.46 13.86
N LEU A 126 -25.90 -8.18 13.53
CA LEU A 126 -26.75 -7.46 12.58
C LEU A 126 -26.22 -7.60 11.14
N GLY A 127 -24.93 -7.89 10.99
CA GLY A 127 -24.26 -8.12 9.71
C GLY A 127 -22.76 -8.31 9.91
N ALA A 128 -22.08 -8.86 8.93
CA ALA A 128 -20.63 -8.98 8.90
C ALA A 128 -20.12 -9.10 7.46
N SER A 129 -18.87 -8.74 7.24
CA SER A 129 -18.12 -9.02 6.03
C SER A 129 -16.72 -9.47 6.43
N LEU A 130 -16.34 -10.67 5.99
CA LEU A 130 -14.97 -11.15 6.14
C LEU A 130 -14.12 -10.81 4.93
N ASP A 131 -14.71 -10.28 3.86
CA ASP A 131 -14.02 -9.87 2.64
C ASP A 131 -13.63 -8.39 2.67
N GLY A 132 -12.61 -8.06 1.87
CA GLY A 132 -12.13 -6.70 1.67
C GLY A 132 -11.01 -6.28 2.64
N PRO A 133 -10.61 -4.99 2.59
CA PRO A 133 -9.48 -4.45 3.34
C PRO A 133 -9.76 -4.26 4.84
N TRP A 134 -11.04 -4.23 5.24
CA TRP A 134 -11.46 -4.05 6.62
C TRP A 134 -12.50 -5.11 7.01
N PRO A 135 -12.11 -6.34 7.36
CA PRO A 135 -13.06 -7.32 7.89
C PRO A 135 -13.81 -6.73 9.09
N TRP A 136 -15.14 -6.84 9.08
CA TRP A 136 -15.99 -6.16 10.06
C TRP A 136 -17.21 -6.98 10.47
N ALA A 137 -17.74 -6.69 11.65
CA ALA A 137 -18.99 -7.26 12.17
C ALA A 137 -19.76 -6.22 12.99
N ALA A 138 -21.08 -6.22 12.85
CA ALA A 138 -21.98 -5.27 13.49
C ALA A 138 -22.87 -5.94 14.55
N THR A 139 -23.07 -5.27 15.69
CA THR A 139 -23.92 -5.71 16.81
C THR A 139 -24.88 -4.60 17.21
N GLY A 140 -25.88 -4.90 18.04
CA GLY A 140 -26.73 -3.87 18.63
C GLY A 140 -25.91 -2.85 19.44
N ALA A 141 -26.37 -1.59 19.52
CA ALA A 141 -25.65 -0.54 20.26
C ALA A 141 -25.47 -0.85 21.75
N SER A 142 -26.38 -1.63 22.35
CA SER A 142 -26.32 -2.07 23.75
C SER A 142 -25.42 -3.28 23.99
N ASP A 143 -24.98 -3.99 22.93
CA ASP A 143 -24.22 -5.25 23.03
C ASP A 143 -22.71 -5.04 23.19
N THR A 144 -22.31 -4.23 24.17
CA THR A 144 -20.91 -3.89 24.46
C THR A 144 -20.02 -5.12 24.66
N ARG A 145 -20.54 -6.16 25.33
CA ARG A 145 -19.80 -7.41 25.56
C ARG A 145 -19.51 -8.17 24.27
N THR A 146 -20.46 -8.18 23.33
CA THR A 146 -20.30 -8.86 22.05
C THR A 146 -19.27 -8.13 21.19
N ALA A 147 -19.37 -6.80 21.10
CA ALA A 147 -18.37 -5.98 20.41
C ALA A 147 -16.97 -6.16 21.01
N ALA A 148 -16.84 -6.17 22.34
CA ALA A 148 -15.56 -6.40 23.00
C ALA A 148 -15.01 -7.83 22.77
N ALA A 149 -15.88 -8.84 22.62
CA ALA A 149 -15.45 -10.20 22.28
C ALA A 149 -14.90 -10.26 20.84
N LEU A 150 -15.61 -9.66 19.89
CA LEU A 150 -15.15 -9.53 18.49
C LEU A 150 -13.80 -8.82 18.41
N ALA A 151 -13.64 -7.68 19.09
CA ALA A 151 -12.40 -6.89 19.04
C ALA A 151 -11.19 -7.64 19.61
N ARG A 152 -11.41 -8.58 20.54
CA ARG A 152 -10.34 -9.41 21.12
C ARG A 152 -10.09 -10.70 20.36
N SER A 153 -11.03 -11.17 19.54
CA SER A 153 -10.91 -12.46 18.83
C SER A 153 -9.61 -12.65 18.01
N PRO A 154 -9.01 -11.61 17.37
CA PRO A 154 -7.74 -11.79 16.64
C PRO A 154 -6.56 -12.14 17.55
N LEU A 155 -6.63 -11.68 18.81
CA LEU A 155 -5.55 -11.75 19.80
C LEU A 155 -5.53 -13.06 20.57
N VAL A 156 -6.65 -13.77 20.66
CA VAL A 156 -6.74 -15.00 21.45
C VAL A 156 -6.00 -16.09 20.67
N PRO A 157 -4.84 -16.60 21.16
CA PRO A 157 -4.20 -17.75 20.56
C PRO A 157 -5.18 -18.91 20.69
N GLY A 158 -5.65 -19.44 19.56
CA GLY A 158 -6.74 -20.41 19.55
C GLY A 158 -6.39 -21.66 20.37
N SER A 159 -7.17 -21.92 21.42
CA SER A 159 -7.48 -23.30 21.83
C SER A 159 -8.36 -23.90 20.73
N VAL A 160 -7.71 -24.48 19.73
CA VAL A 160 -8.34 -25.17 18.61
C VAL A 160 -9.33 -26.21 19.15
N LEU A 161 -10.58 -26.14 18.69
CA LEU A 161 -11.61 -27.12 19.00
C LEU A 161 -11.09 -28.53 18.65
N PRO A 162 -11.31 -29.55 19.51
CA PRO A 162 -10.84 -30.90 19.25
C PRO A 162 -11.49 -31.44 17.96
N GLY A 163 -10.72 -31.52 16.87
CA GLY A 163 -11.15 -32.09 15.59
C GLY A 163 -10.56 -31.43 14.35
N GLN A 164 -10.23 -30.13 14.39
CA GLN A 164 -9.52 -29.46 13.30
C GLN A 164 -8.01 -29.57 13.52
N HIS A 165 -7.32 -30.24 12.60
CA HIS A 165 -5.88 -30.45 12.64
C HIS A 165 -5.16 -29.16 12.20
N ALA A 166 -5.22 -28.11 13.03
CA ALA A 166 -4.23 -27.05 12.96
C ALA A 166 -2.95 -27.58 13.60
N GLY A 167 -1.84 -27.53 12.87
CA GLY A 167 -0.55 -28.07 13.30
C GLY A 167 -0.18 -27.61 14.72
N ARG A 168 0.36 -28.53 15.53
CA ARG A 168 0.95 -28.27 16.85
C ARG A 168 2.25 -27.47 16.69
N GLY A 169 2.14 -26.23 16.23
CA GLY A 169 3.22 -25.25 16.28
C GLY A 169 3.19 -24.49 17.61
N PRO A 170 4.32 -23.90 18.05
CA PRO A 170 4.33 -22.98 19.19
C PRO A 170 3.33 -21.82 18.94
N ALA A 171 2.72 -21.30 20.00
CA ALA A 171 1.86 -20.13 19.90
C ALA A 171 2.71 -18.92 19.48
N PHE A 172 2.79 -18.67 18.17
CA PHE A 172 3.48 -17.50 17.64
C PHE A 172 2.71 -16.25 18.05
N SER A 173 3.40 -15.35 18.75
CA SER A 173 2.92 -13.97 18.89
C SER A 173 2.85 -13.39 17.48
N PRO A 174 1.68 -12.92 17.01
CA PRO A 174 1.60 -12.34 15.68
C PRO A 174 2.56 -11.16 15.58
N HIS A 175 3.26 -11.05 14.45
CA HIS A 175 4.29 -10.02 14.23
C HIS A 175 3.71 -8.59 14.34
N TRP A 176 2.41 -8.42 14.13
CA TRP A 176 1.69 -7.16 14.28
C TRP A 176 1.30 -6.80 15.73
N VAL A 177 1.47 -7.69 16.71
CA VAL A 177 1.25 -7.38 18.15
C VAL A 177 2.41 -6.55 18.75
N GLY A 178 3.40 -6.19 17.94
CA GLY A 178 4.65 -5.55 18.37
C GLY A 178 4.97 -4.22 17.68
N GLY A 179 3.98 -3.40 17.32
CA GLY A 179 4.22 -2.01 16.88
C GLY A 179 5.20 -1.28 17.82
N PRO A 180 6.00 -0.32 17.30
CA PRO A 180 7.16 0.23 18.00
C PRO A 180 6.78 0.64 19.42
N ARG A 181 7.19 -0.19 20.38
CA ARG A 181 6.98 0.05 21.80
C ARG A 181 7.52 1.45 22.08
N PRO A 182 6.73 2.37 22.68
CA PRO A 182 7.30 3.61 23.19
C PRO A 182 8.52 3.21 24.01
N ALA A 183 9.70 3.72 23.63
CA ALA A 183 10.93 3.44 24.35
C ALA A 183 10.60 3.58 25.85
N PRO A 184 10.84 2.55 26.68
CA PRO A 184 10.49 2.62 28.09
C PRO A 184 11.02 3.94 28.63
N ALA A 185 10.14 4.77 29.22
CA ALA A 185 10.51 6.05 29.78
C ALA A 185 11.81 5.85 30.56
N ALA A 186 12.85 6.59 30.16
CA ALA A 186 14.20 6.36 30.63
C ALA A 186 14.17 6.15 32.15
N ALA A 187 14.59 4.96 32.58
CA ALA A 187 14.69 4.66 34.00
C ALA A 187 15.50 5.80 34.65
N PRO A 188 15.08 6.29 35.84
CA PRO A 188 15.82 7.34 36.53
C PRO A 188 17.28 6.92 36.64
N ALA A 189 18.16 7.79 36.14
CA ALA A 189 19.57 7.52 35.96
C ALA A 189 20.17 6.88 37.21
N ALA A 190 20.57 5.60 37.09
CA ALA A 190 21.42 4.98 38.09
C ALA A 190 22.74 5.77 38.15
N PRO A 191 23.31 5.98 39.34
CA PRO A 191 24.54 6.75 39.50
C PRO A 191 25.67 6.13 38.68
N ALA A 192 26.32 6.99 37.89
CA ALA A 192 27.41 6.65 37.00
C ALA A 192 28.52 5.88 37.73
N THR A 193 28.76 4.65 37.30
CA THR A 193 30.02 3.96 37.57
C THR A 193 31.03 4.40 36.54
N SER A 194 32.08 5.04 37.02
CA SER A 194 33.25 5.48 36.28
C SER A 194 34.07 4.28 35.78
N GLY A 195 34.37 4.27 34.48
CA GLY A 195 35.33 3.36 33.87
C GLY A 195 35.82 3.91 32.52
N PRO A 196 37.07 4.39 32.41
CA PRO A 196 37.60 4.98 31.19
C PRO A 196 38.17 3.89 30.27
N ARG A 197 37.79 3.92 28.99
CA ARG A 197 38.58 3.29 27.93
C ARG A 197 38.65 4.24 26.74
N ASP A 198 39.69 5.06 26.76
CA ASP A 198 40.14 5.87 25.64
C ASP A 198 40.35 5.00 24.40
N ARG A 199 39.46 5.15 23.42
CA ARG A 199 39.62 4.65 22.05
C ARG A 199 39.62 5.79 21.02
N ARG A 200 40.00 7.01 21.44
CA ARG A 200 39.97 8.23 20.62
C ARG A 200 41.25 8.67 19.86
N PRO A 201 42.39 7.95 19.79
CA PRO A 201 43.53 8.43 18.98
C PRO A 201 43.53 7.99 17.50
N TRP A 202 42.71 7.01 17.09
CA TRP A 202 42.77 6.43 15.74
C TRP A 202 42.04 7.24 14.67
N VAL A 203 40.98 7.95 15.04
CA VAL A 203 40.19 8.75 14.07
C VAL A 203 41.00 9.96 13.59
N LEU A 204 41.76 10.60 14.49
CA LEU A 204 42.57 11.77 14.13
C LEU A 204 43.73 11.40 13.20
N THR A 205 44.33 10.21 13.39
CA THR A 205 45.43 9.71 12.55
C THR A 205 44.95 9.31 11.15
N ALA A 206 43.75 8.72 11.03
CA ALA A 206 43.16 8.39 9.72
C ALA A 206 42.87 9.64 8.89
N VAL A 207 42.31 10.70 9.50
CA VAL A 207 41.99 11.95 8.80
C VAL A 207 43.25 12.69 8.33
N LEU A 208 44.28 12.79 9.18
CA LEU A 208 45.57 13.38 8.81
C LEU A 208 46.28 12.61 7.70
N GLY A 209 46.22 11.28 7.72
CA GLY A 209 46.78 10.42 6.67
C GLY A 209 46.09 10.63 5.32
N GLY A 210 44.74 10.71 5.31
CA GLY A 210 43.97 10.98 4.10
C GLY A 210 44.27 12.34 3.48
N LEU A 211 44.38 13.39 4.30
CA LEU A 211 44.73 14.74 3.82
C LEU A 211 46.14 14.81 3.23
N LEU A 212 47.11 14.13 3.85
CA LEU A 212 48.48 14.07 3.33
C LEU A 212 48.54 13.35 1.97
N LEU A 213 47.80 12.25 1.81
CA LEU A 213 47.72 11.51 0.55
C LEU A 213 47.07 12.36 -0.56
N ALA A 214 45.97 13.06 -0.25
CA ALA A 214 45.32 13.95 -1.19
C ALA A 214 46.24 15.10 -1.65
N ALA A 215 47.01 15.69 -0.73
CA ALA A 215 47.98 16.72 -1.07
C ALA A 215 49.11 16.20 -1.98
N LEU A 216 49.61 14.99 -1.73
CA LEU A 216 50.63 14.35 -2.59
C LEU A 216 50.09 14.05 -3.99
N LEU A 217 48.85 13.59 -4.11
CA LEU A 217 48.20 13.35 -5.41
C LEU A 217 48.01 14.64 -6.20
N ALA A 218 47.59 15.73 -5.53
CA ALA A 218 47.47 17.04 -6.17
C ALA A 218 48.83 17.55 -6.69
N LEU A 219 49.91 17.41 -5.91
CA LEU A 219 51.27 17.74 -6.33
C LEU A 219 51.73 16.91 -7.54
N ALA A 220 51.45 15.60 -7.53
CA ALA A 220 51.76 14.73 -8.66
C ALA A 220 51.01 15.12 -9.93
N ALA A 221 49.72 15.49 -9.82
CA ALA A 221 48.91 15.93 -10.95
C ALA A 221 49.44 17.23 -11.57
N VAL A 222 49.91 18.18 -10.75
CA VAL A 222 50.53 19.42 -11.24
C VAL A 222 51.88 19.12 -11.91
N ALA A 223 52.69 18.23 -11.34
CA ALA A 223 53.99 17.85 -11.92
C ALA A 223 53.85 17.07 -13.24
N CYS A 224 52.74 16.35 -13.44
CA CYS A 224 52.47 15.57 -14.65
C CYS A 224 51.71 16.36 -15.73
N GLN A 225 51.47 17.66 -15.56
CA GLN A 225 50.85 18.42 -16.64
C GLN A 225 51.80 18.45 -17.85
N PRO A 226 51.37 17.93 -19.01
CA PRO A 226 52.16 17.99 -20.23
C PRO A 226 52.40 19.46 -20.56
N ARG A 227 53.67 19.84 -20.75
CA ARG A 227 53.99 21.18 -21.25
C ARG A 227 53.37 21.29 -22.64
N ASP A 228 52.39 22.17 -22.77
CA ASP A 228 51.82 22.55 -24.06
C ASP A 228 52.93 23.12 -24.94
N GLU A 229 53.38 22.29 -25.87
CA GLU A 229 54.29 22.67 -26.94
C GLU A 229 53.50 23.57 -27.88
N THR A 230 53.89 24.84 -27.96
CA THR A 230 53.14 25.88 -28.66
C THR A 230 53.03 25.51 -30.14
N PRO A 231 51.82 25.32 -30.71
CA PRO A 231 51.69 24.90 -32.09
C PRO A 231 52.17 26.00 -33.04
N VAL A 232 53.16 25.67 -33.87
CA VAL A 232 53.61 26.51 -34.98
C VAL A 232 52.46 26.68 -35.97
N PRO A 233 52.09 27.91 -36.37
CA PRO A 233 50.96 28.15 -37.27
C PRO A 233 51.25 27.58 -38.67
N ALA A 234 50.40 26.66 -39.12
CA ALA A 234 50.42 26.12 -40.48
C ALA A 234 49.83 27.14 -41.49
N PRO A 235 50.42 27.29 -42.69
CA PRO A 235 49.92 28.20 -43.72
C PRO A 235 48.65 27.68 -44.38
N GLY A 236 47.76 28.62 -44.71
CA GLY A 236 46.35 28.42 -45.01
C GLY A 236 46.01 27.43 -46.13
N GLN A 237 44.88 26.74 -45.91
CA GLN A 237 44.18 25.97 -46.94
C GLN A 237 42.98 26.77 -47.44
N THR A 238 42.94 26.91 -48.76
CA THR A 238 41.87 27.48 -49.58
C THR A 238 40.57 26.70 -49.42
N GLN A 239 39.49 27.43 -49.14
CA GLN A 239 38.11 26.93 -49.12
C GLN A 239 37.69 26.42 -50.49
N GLN A 240 37.18 25.19 -50.54
CA GLN A 240 36.56 24.59 -51.71
C GLN A 240 35.02 24.75 -51.59
N PRO A 241 34.32 25.22 -52.64
CA PRO A 241 32.89 25.52 -52.57
C PRO A 241 32.04 24.26 -52.48
N GLN A 242 31.09 24.29 -51.55
CA GLN A 242 30.11 23.24 -51.26
C GLN A 242 28.97 23.24 -52.32
N PRO A 243 28.64 22.11 -52.96
CA PRO A 243 27.55 22.05 -53.94
C PRO A 243 26.16 22.06 -53.28
N SER A 244 25.23 22.75 -53.96
CA SER A 244 23.80 22.89 -53.63
C SER A 244 23.05 21.54 -53.59
N PRO A 245 22.13 21.33 -52.63
CA PRO A 245 21.22 20.19 -52.65
C PRO A 245 20.08 20.35 -53.66
N SER A 246 19.75 19.22 -54.28
CA SER A 246 18.72 19.00 -55.32
C SER A 246 17.30 18.91 -54.73
N PRO A 247 16.25 19.28 -55.48
CA PRO A 247 14.89 19.34 -54.96
C PRO A 247 14.20 17.98 -54.77
N GLU A 248 13.29 18.02 -53.81
CA GLU A 248 12.40 17.02 -53.22
C GLU A 248 11.43 16.34 -54.24
N PRO A 249 11.23 15.01 -54.18
CA PRO A 249 10.22 14.33 -54.98
C PRO A 249 8.82 14.46 -54.39
N SER A 250 7.87 14.78 -55.25
CA SER A 250 6.45 15.02 -54.98
C SER A 250 5.71 13.78 -54.45
N GLN A 251 4.84 14.01 -53.45
CA GLN A 251 3.82 13.06 -52.98
C GLN A 251 2.77 12.76 -54.06
N PRO A 252 2.33 11.50 -54.23
CA PRO A 252 1.13 11.20 -55.00
C PRO A 252 -0.15 11.30 -54.16
N ALA A 253 -1.19 11.82 -54.82
CA ALA A 253 -2.53 12.10 -54.30
C ALA A 253 -3.35 10.84 -53.95
N PRO A 254 -4.30 10.92 -52.98
CA PRO A 254 -5.23 9.83 -52.70
C PRO A 254 -6.40 9.79 -53.71
N THR A 255 -6.70 8.58 -54.18
CA THR A 255 -7.82 8.21 -55.06
C THR A 255 -9.14 8.06 -54.26
N PRO A 256 -10.29 8.56 -54.75
CA PRO A 256 -11.60 8.38 -54.09
C PRO A 256 -12.41 7.15 -54.58
N THR A 257 -13.09 6.50 -53.61
CA THR A 257 -14.46 5.89 -53.58
C THR A 257 -14.82 4.74 -54.57
N PRO A 258 -15.49 3.64 -54.12
CA PRO A 258 -16.97 3.54 -54.03
C PRO A 258 -17.46 2.82 -52.74
N SER A 259 -18.55 3.21 -52.06
CA SER A 259 -19.99 3.05 -52.36
C SER A 259 -20.39 1.61 -52.69
N ASP A 260 -21.00 0.92 -51.71
CA ASP A 260 -22.07 -0.06 -51.94
C ASP A 260 -22.92 -0.24 -50.68
N ALA A 261 -24.23 -0.08 -50.86
CA ALA A 261 -25.29 -0.55 -49.98
C ALA A 261 -25.75 -1.93 -50.50
N PRO A 262 -26.32 -2.78 -49.62
CA PRO A 262 -27.71 -3.12 -49.92
C PRO A 262 -28.60 -3.16 -48.67
N THR A 263 -29.79 -2.60 -48.88
CA THR A 263 -31.03 -2.81 -48.13
C THR A 263 -31.50 -4.26 -48.26
N GLN A 264 -31.75 -4.93 -47.13
CA GLN A 264 -32.89 -5.85 -46.95
C GLN A 264 -33.41 -5.75 -45.50
N ASP A 265 -34.73 -5.76 -45.39
CA ASP A 265 -35.64 -5.55 -44.26
C ASP A 265 -36.71 -6.65 -44.39
N PRO A 266 -37.58 -6.99 -43.41
CA PRO A 266 -37.43 -7.19 -41.97
C PRO A 266 -37.66 -8.67 -41.58
N ASP A 267 -37.21 -9.11 -40.40
CA ASP A 267 -37.93 -10.20 -39.71
C ASP A 267 -38.05 -9.93 -38.21
N LEU A 268 -39.28 -10.14 -37.73
CA LEU A 268 -39.78 -9.86 -36.41
C LEU A 268 -39.39 -11.01 -35.47
N GLY A 269 -38.53 -10.74 -34.49
CA GLY A 269 -38.18 -11.73 -33.47
C GLY A 269 -37.63 -11.10 -32.19
N GLU A 270 -38.55 -10.85 -31.26
CA GLU A 270 -38.40 -10.76 -29.79
C GLU A 270 -37.38 -9.79 -29.15
N PRO A 271 -37.79 -9.01 -28.12
CA PRO A 271 -36.91 -8.10 -27.40
C PRO A 271 -35.99 -8.88 -26.45
N GLY A 272 -34.78 -9.19 -26.90
CA GLY A 272 -33.68 -9.54 -26.03
C GLY A 272 -33.18 -8.28 -25.33
N GLU A 273 -33.25 -8.28 -24.00
CA GLU A 273 -32.73 -7.24 -23.11
C GLU A 273 -31.31 -6.80 -23.51
N ASP A 274 -31.19 -5.54 -23.95
CA ASP A 274 -29.91 -4.85 -24.04
C ASP A 274 -29.22 -4.91 -22.67
N PRO A 275 -27.99 -5.44 -22.56
CA PRO A 275 -27.18 -5.18 -21.38
C PRO A 275 -26.88 -3.68 -21.38
N ALA A 276 -27.36 -3.00 -20.34
CA ALA A 276 -27.07 -1.60 -20.09
C ALA A 276 -25.57 -1.31 -20.31
N PRO A 277 -25.21 -0.16 -20.90
CA PRO A 277 -23.81 0.23 -21.06
C PRO A 277 -23.17 0.22 -19.68
N GLY A 278 -22.33 -0.78 -19.47
CA GLY A 278 -21.69 -1.07 -18.20
C GLY A 278 -20.93 0.17 -17.73
N GLU A 279 -21.10 0.44 -16.45
CA GLU A 279 -20.49 1.53 -15.70
C GLU A 279 -18.96 1.62 -15.89
N GLU A 280 -18.51 2.26 -16.97
CA GLU A 280 -17.14 2.81 -17.08
C GLU A 280 -16.93 4.03 -16.13
N GLY A 281 -17.92 4.31 -15.29
CA GLY A 281 -18.04 5.54 -14.51
C GLY A 281 -18.02 5.33 -13.00
N SER A 282 -17.55 4.19 -12.48
CA SER A 282 -17.04 4.22 -11.12
C SER A 282 -15.66 4.87 -11.19
N PRO A 283 -15.48 6.13 -10.73
CA PRO A 283 -14.15 6.57 -10.40
C PRO A 283 -13.69 5.56 -9.36
N LEU A 284 -12.76 4.69 -9.74
CA LEU A 284 -11.80 4.19 -8.78
C LEU A 284 -11.33 5.44 -8.06
N LEU A 285 -11.91 5.69 -6.89
CA LEU A 285 -11.29 6.47 -5.84
C LEU A 285 -9.90 5.86 -5.83
N LEU A 286 -8.96 6.57 -6.44
CA LEU A 286 -7.55 6.25 -6.42
C LEU A 286 -7.17 6.41 -4.94
N GLY A 287 -7.60 5.43 -4.16
CA GLY A 287 -7.05 5.18 -2.85
C GLY A 287 -5.55 5.08 -3.04
N PRO A 288 -4.79 5.43 -2.00
CA PRO A 288 -3.35 5.46 -2.09
C PRO A 288 -2.82 4.12 -2.65
N GLY A 289 -2.19 4.18 -3.82
CA GLY A 289 -1.12 3.26 -4.17
C GLY A 289 -1.45 1.85 -4.61
N VAL A 290 -0.39 1.05 -4.54
CA VAL A 290 -0.06 -0.21 -5.23
C VAL A 290 -0.94 -1.39 -4.80
N VAL A 291 -2.26 -1.21 -4.79
CA VAL A 291 -3.26 -2.19 -4.30
C VAL A 291 -4.27 -2.55 -5.41
N GLY A 292 -3.95 -2.21 -6.66
CA GLY A 292 -4.82 -2.43 -7.81
C GLY A 292 -4.43 -3.64 -8.66
N PRO A 293 -5.27 -4.02 -9.64
CA PRO A 293 -4.86 -4.95 -10.68
C PRO A 293 -3.65 -4.37 -11.44
N SER A 294 -2.78 -5.24 -11.97
CA SER A 294 -1.69 -4.84 -12.83
C SER A 294 -2.23 -4.26 -14.14
N PHE A 295 -2.71 -5.09 -15.05
CA PHE A 295 -3.29 -4.62 -16.33
C PHE A 295 -4.72 -5.15 -16.48
N PRO A 296 -5.67 -4.37 -17.04
CA PRO A 296 -6.99 -4.88 -17.31
C PRO A 296 -6.92 -6.02 -18.34
N PRO A 297 -7.84 -7.00 -18.30
CA PRO A 297 -7.89 -8.06 -19.30
C PRO A 297 -7.95 -7.49 -20.72
N GLY A 298 -7.07 -7.98 -21.61
CA GLY A 298 -7.00 -7.53 -22.99
C GLY A 298 -6.17 -6.26 -23.23
N ALA A 299 -5.57 -5.66 -22.20
CA ALA A 299 -4.60 -4.59 -22.39
C ALA A 299 -3.40 -5.08 -23.22
N ALA A 300 -3.02 -4.29 -24.22
CA ALA A 300 -1.81 -4.55 -24.99
C ALA A 300 -0.58 -4.27 -24.11
N THR A 301 0.19 -5.33 -23.86
CA THR A 301 1.36 -5.30 -22.98
C THR A 301 2.50 -6.09 -23.58
N GLU A 302 3.71 -5.73 -23.20
CA GLU A 302 4.95 -6.43 -23.54
C GLU A 302 5.57 -7.01 -22.27
N LEU A 303 6.06 -8.25 -22.34
CA LEU A 303 6.73 -8.91 -21.23
C LEU A 303 8.21 -8.55 -21.23
N VAL A 304 8.67 -7.93 -20.16
CA VAL A 304 10.07 -7.66 -19.85
C VAL A 304 10.57 -8.79 -18.96
N ALA A 305 11.39 -9.67 -19.50
CA ALA A 305 11.95 -10.82 -18.79
C ALA A 305 13.49 -10.80 -18.88
N PRO A 306 14.17 -9.96 -18.09
CA PRO A 306 15.62 -9.86 -18.19
C PRO A 306 16.32 -11.02 -17.50
N ASP A 307 17.43 -11.50 -18.09
CA ASP A 307 18.16 -12.68 -17.62
C ASP A 307 18.80 -12.50 -16.23
N ASP A 308 18.96 -11.26 -15.77
CA ASP A 308 19.59 -10.90 -14.50
C ASP A 308 18.61 -10.35 -13.45
N LEU A 309 17.30 -10.41 -13.72
CA LEU A 309 16.26 -10.27 -12.71
C LEU A 309 15.71 -11.64 -12.32
N SER A 310 15.36 -11.81 -11.05
CA SER A 310 14.72 -13.03 -10.53
C SER A 310 13.24 -13.16 -10.94
N PHE A 311 12.70 -12.17 -11.65
CA PHE A 311 11.31 -12.10 -12.09
C PHE A 311 11.17 -11.38 -13.44
N ALA A 312 10.03 -11.61 -14.09
CA ALA A 312 9.59 -10.86 -15.26
C ALA A 312 8.45 -9.92 -14.88
N PHE A 313 8.26 -8.84 -15.63
CA PHE A 313 7.15 -7.91 -15.43
C PHE A 313 6.66 -7.38 -16.77
N ARG A 314 5.45 -6.85 -16.81
CA ARG A 314 4.83 -6.32 -18.03
C ARG A 314 4.87 -4.81 -18.07
N VAL A 315 5.01 -4.27 -19.26
CA VAL A 315 4.88 -2.84 -19.59
C VAL A 315 3.82 -2.63 -20.67
N PRO A 316 3.25 -1.43 -20.82
CA PRO A 316 2.37 -1.14 -21.95
C PRO A 316 3.09 -1.38 -23.29
N GLU A 317 2.35 -1.82 -24.30
CA GLU A 317 2.91 -2.06 -25.64
C GLU A 317 3.66 -0.82 -26.18
N GLY A 318 4.85 -1.05 -26.74
CA GLY A 318 5.71 -0.01 -27.30
C GLY A 318 6.66 0.64 -26.30
N TRP A 319 6.54 0.37 -24.99
CA TRP A 319 7.54 0.79 -24.03
C TRP A 319 8.84 0.02 -24.24
N THR A 320 9.97 0.71 -24.21
CA THR A 320 11.29 0.10 -24.32
C THR A 320 11.96 0.08 -22.96
N CYS A 321 12.43 -1.09 -22.53
CA CYS A 321 13.20 -1.24 -21.30
C CYS A 321 14.63 -1.67 -21.62
N GLU A 322 15.61 -0.90 -21.13
CA GLU A 322 17.03 -1.16 -21.34
C GLU A 322 17.76 -1.31 -20.01
N ARG A 323 18.77 -2.19 -19.99
CA ARG A 323 19.61 -2.37 -18.83
C ARG A 323 20.48 -1.14 -18.60
N SER A 324 20.37 -0.54 -17.43
CA SER A 324 21.18 0.60 -17.00
C SER A 324 22.63 0.20 -16.75
N ALA A 325 23.56 1.12 -16.98
CA ALA A 325 24.99 0.90 -16.74
C ALA A 325 25.39 0.98 -15.24
N ILE A 326 24.41 0.91 -14.33
CA ILE A 326 24.70 0.86 -12.90
C ILE A 326 25.44 -0.44 -12.62
N GLY A 327 26.66 -0.32 -12.11
CA GLY A 327 27.52 -1.48 -11.86
C GLY A 327 26.97 -2.38 -10.75
N PRO A 328 27.44 -3.64 -10.67
CA PRO A 328 27.08 -4.54 -9.59
C PRO A 328 27.38 -3.92 -8.22
N PRO A 329 26.60 -4.27 -7.18
CA PRO A 329 25.65 -5.38 -7.12
C PRO A 329 24.22 -5.01 -7.54
N VAL A 330 24.01 -3.81 -8.08
CA VAL A 330 22.68 -3.32 -8.47
C VAL A 330 22.38 -3.73 -9.90
N VAL A 331 21.21 -4.33 -10.12
CA VAL A 331 20.65 -4.54 -11.45
C VAL A 331 19.54 -3.52 -11.65
N ARG A 332 19.56 -2.76 -12.74
CA ARG A 332 18.54 -1.75 -13.03
C ARG A 332 18.16 -1.78 -14.49
N TYR A 333 16.86 -1.69 -14.75
CA TYR A 333 16.27 -1.52 -16.08
C TYR A 333 15.52 -0.21 -16.12
N ASP A 334 15.91 0.68 -17.05
CA ASP A 334 15.22 1.94 -17.31
C ASP A 334 14.22 1.71 -18.43
N CYS A 335 12.94 1.99 -18.16
CA CYS A 335 11.83 1.82 -19.09
C CYS A 335 11.29 3.18 -19.52
N VAL A 336 11.06 3.36 -20.81
CA VAL A 336 10.58 4.64 -21.37
C VAL A 336 9.49 4.36 -22.40
N SER A 337 8.43 5.16 -22.34
CA SER A 337 7.34 5.15 -23.32
C SER A 337 7.81 5.71 -24.69
N PRO A 338 7.11 5.40 -25.80
CA PRO A 338 7.49 5.87 -27.14
C PRO A 338 7.64 7.39 -27.28
N ASP A 339 6.84 8.16 -26.55
CA ASP A 339 6.87 9.63 -26.56
C ASP A 339 7.88 10.22 -25.57
N GLY A 340 8.46 9.39 -24.70
CA GLY A 340 9.38 9.81 -23.66
C GLY A 340 8.72 10.63 -22.55
N GLU A 341 7.39 10.70 -22.48
CA GLU A 341 6.65 11.46 -21.46
C GLU A 341 6.32 10.63 -20.23
N SER A 342 6.35 9.31 -20.34
CA SER A 342 6.24 8.38 -19.22
C SER A 342 7.44 7.44 -19.19
N GLY A 343 7.82 6.98 -18.02
CA GLY A 343 8.92 6.05 -17.88
C GLY A 343 9.17 5.69 -16.43
N GLY A 344 10.33 5.09 -16.17
CA GLY A 344 10.69 4.66 -14.84
C GLY A 344 11.86 3.71 -14.85
N ALA A 345 12.06 3.05 -13.72
CA ALA A 345 13.01 1.99 -13.59
C ALA A 345 12.56 0.93 -12.60
N VAL A 346 12.98 -0.30 -12.87
CA VAL A 346 12.95 -1.42 -11.94
C VAL A 346 14.40 -1.72 -11.57
N GLN A 347 14.66 -1.81 -10.27
CA GLN A 347 15.97 -2.05 -9.71
C GLN A 347 15.90 -3.19 -8.70
N THR A 348 16.87 -4.09 -8.72
CA THR A 348 17.09 -5.05 -7.66
C THR A 348 18.49 -4.92 -7.10
N GLN A 349 18.63 -5.20 -5.81
CA GLN A 349 19.92 -5.22 -5.14
C GLN A 349 19.89 -6.17 -3.95
N PRO A 350 21.01 -6.85 -3.65
CA PRO A 350 21.14 -7.60 -2.41
C PRO A 350 20.94 -6.67 -1.21
N CYS A 351 20.14 -7.11 -0.25
CA CYS A 351 20.09 -6.41 1.02
C CYS A 351 21.42 -6.56 1.78
N PRO A 352 21.90 -5.51 2.47
CA PRO A 352 22.96 -5.66 3.46
C PRO A 352 22.46 -6.63 4.53
N GLN A 353 23.07 -7.81 4.65
CA GLN A 353 22.62 -8.84 5.58
C GLN A 353 22.83 -8.43 7.04
N PRO A 354 21.84 -8.68 7.93
CA PRO A 354 20.48 -9.14 7.63
C PRO A 354 19.60 -8.02 7.05
N CYS A 355 18.69 -8.32 6.12
CA CYS A 355 17.66 -7.37 5.66
C CYS A 355 16.59 -7.16 6.73
N GLY A 356 17.01 -6.63 7.88
CA GLY A 356 16.13 -6.18 8.93
C GLY A 356 15.43 -4.89 8.53
N GLN A 357 14.38 -4.58 9.26
CA GLN A 357 13.57 -3.38 9.06
C GLN A 357 14.40 -2.09 9.03
N GLU A 358 15.45 -2.00 9.85
CA GLU A 358 16.38 -0.86 9.88
C GLU A 358 17.15 -0.67 8.56
N ALA A 359 17.67 -1.76 7.98
CA ALA A 359 18.37 -1.71 6.71
C ALA A 359 17.42 -1.34 5.57
N TRP A 360 16.19 -1.86 5.62
CA TRP A 360 15.14 -1.50 4.65
C TRP A 360 14.75 -0.02 4.73
N PHE A 361 14.56 0.52 5.93
CA PHE A 361 14.28 1.95 6.12
C PHE A 361 15.45 2.82 5.68
N ALA A 362 16.70 2.41 5.95
CA ALA A 362 17.88 3.14 5.47
C ALA A 362 17.94 3.17 3.92
N LEU A 363 17.56 2.08 3.25
CA LEU A 363 17.44 2.04 1.80
C LEU A 363 16.31 2.93 1.29
N GLN A 364 15.16 2.95 1.94
CA GLN A 364 14.04 3.83 1.59
C GLN A 364 14.42 5.31 1.71
N ASP A 365 15.10 5.71 2.78
CA ASP A 365 15.57 7.09 2.97
C ASP A 365 16.64 7.47 1.94
N LEU A 366 17.52 6.53 1.57
CA LEU A 366 18.51 6.74 0.51
C LEU A 366 17.86 6.95 -0.86
N LEU A 367 16.82 6.17 -1.19
CA LEU A 367 16.16 6.19 -2.50
C LEU A 367 15.14 7.33 -2.62
N ALA A 368 14.51 7.72 -1.51
CA ALA A 368 13.50 8.75 -1.46
C ALA A 368 13.61 9.59 -0.17
N PRO A 369 14.63 10.45 -0.04
CA PRO A 369 14.84 11.24 1.17
C PRO A 369 13.61 12.09 1.52
N GLY A 370 13.12 11.94 2.76
CA GLY A 370 11.96 12.69 3.25
C GLY A 370 10.59 12.28 2.67
N ALA A 371 10.52 11.19 1.90
CA ALA A 371 9.25 10.65 1.44
C ALA A 371 8.42 10.09 2.60
N THR A 372 7.11 10.33 2.54
CA THR A 372 6.15 9.69 3.47
C THR A 372 5.65 8.40 2.83
N TRP A 373 6.33 7.31 3.13
CA TRP A 373 5.94 5.98 2.70
C TRP A 373 4.66 5.52 3.41
N PHE A 374 3.83 4.77 2.70
CA PHE A 374 2.69 4.06 3.28
C PHE A 374 2.85 2.55 3.05
N ASP A 375 2.40 1.78 4.05
CA ASP A 375 2.43 0.33 3.98
C ASP A 375 1.38 -0.17 2.98
N VAL A 376 1.83 -1.03 2.06
CA VAL A 376 0.96 -1.74 1.10
C VAL A 376 0.68 -3.16 1.63
N ASP A 377 1.71 -3.83 2.13
CA ASP A 377 1.67 -5.14 2.81
C ASP A 377 2.94 -5.29 3.69
N PRO A 378 3.14 -6.40 4.44
CA PRO A 378 4.30 -6.58 5.33
C PRO A 378 5.68 -6.50 4.66
N THR A 379 5.74 -6.66 3.34
CA THR A 379 6.96 -6.68 2.53
C THR A 379 7.06 -5.49 1.57
N THR A 380 6.00 -4.71 1.44
CA THR A 380 5.88 -3.65 0.43
C THR A 380 5.47 -2.34 1.07
N VAL A 381 6.24 -1.29 0.78
CA VAL A 381 5.82 0.09 1.00
C VAL A 381 5.81 0.84 -0.33
N ALA A 382 4.99 1.88 -0.41
CA ALA A 382 4.95 2.75 -1.58
C ALA A 382 4.84 4.22 -1.18
N VAL A 383 5.17 5.09 -2.11
CA VAL A 383 4.93 6.53 -1.99
C VAL A 383 4.48 7.07 -3.33
N GLU A 384 3.45 7.92 -3.28
CA GLU A 384 3.00 8.73 -4.41
C GLU A 384 3.42 10.18 -4.14
N ASP A 385 4.11 10.78 -5.10
CA ASP A 385 4.43 12.21 -5.04
C ASP A 385 4.35 12.87 -6.42
N SER A 386 4.53 14.19 -6.43
CA SER A 386 4.65 14.98 -7.65
C SER A 386 6.09 15.42 -7.82
N VAL A 387 6.63 15.38 -9.04
CA VAL A 387 8.01 15.84 -9.29
C VAL A 387 8.00 17.37 -9.44
N PRO A 388 8.72 18.12 -8.57
CA PRO A 388 8.63 19.59 -8.56
C PRO A 388 9.10 20.25 -9.85
N ASP A 389 10.10 19.67 -10.52
CA ASP A 389 10.79 20.27 -11.66
C ASP A 389 10.22 19.87 -13.04
N ARG A 390 9.18 19.04 -13.08
CA ARG A 390 8.52 18.62 -14.33
C ARG A 390 7.02 18.83 -14.22
N ASP A 391 6.53 19.84 -14.94
CA ASP A 391 5.12 20.23 -15.16
C ASP A 391 4.10 19.20 -14.65
N SER A 392 3.84 19.22 -13.34
CA SER A 392 2.86 18.33 -12.69
C SER A 392 2.99 16.86 -13.12
N SER A 393 4.19 16.27 -13.04
CA SER A 393 4.33 14.83 -13.26
C SER A 393 3.94 14.04 -12.00
N TYR A 394 3.19 12.96 -12.21
CA TYR A 394 2.88 11.96 -11.19
C TYR A 394 4.05 11.00 -11.08
N ARG A 395 4.46 10.68 -9.86
CA ARG A 395 5.47 9.68 -9.59
C ARG A 395 4.99 8.68 -8.54
N LEU A 396 5.23 7.41 -8.81
CA LEU A 396 4.96 6.29 -7.93
C LEU A 396 6.25 5.53 -7.68
N ARG A 397 6.61 5.37 -6.41
CA ARG A 397 7.74 4.56 -5.96
C ARG A 397 7.25 3.41 -5.10
N MET A 398 7.87 2.27 -5.26
CA MET A 398 7.62 1.06 -4.48
C MET A 398 8.96 0.50 -4.01
N SER A 399 8.96 0.04 -2.76
CA SER A 399 10.07 -0.67 -2.14
C SER A 399 9.51 -2.00 -1.62
N HIS A 400 10.04 -3.11 -2.13
CA HIS A 400 9.56 -4.45 -1.84
C HIS A 400 10.73 -5.34 -1.41
N LEU A 401 10.52 -6.16 -0.38
CA LEU A 401 11.48 -7.14 0.10
C LEU A 401 11.01 -8.54 -0.23
N HIS A 402 11.88 -9.37 -0.79
CA HIS A 402 11.58 -10.78 -0.97
C HIS A 402 12.75 -11.70 -0.67
N VAL A 403 12.43 -12.99 -0.56
CA VAL A 403 13.40 -14.07 -0.33
C VAL A 403 13.91 -14.51 -1.70
N ALA A 404 15.17 -14.24 -1.99
CA ALA A 404 15.81 -14.71 -3.22
C ALA A 404 16.16 -16.20 -3.11
N GLY A 405 15.16 -17.05 -3.37
CA GLY A 405 15.30 -18.50 -3.44
C GLY A 405 15.37 -19.22 -2.08
N GLU A 406 14.96 -20.49 -2.07
CA GLU A 406 15.18 -21.36 -0.92
C GLU A 406 16.68 -21.65 -0.80
N ARG A 407 17.36 -21.04 0.16
CA ARG A 407 18.68 -21.52 0.57
C ARG A 407 18.51 -22.88 1.24
N GLU A 408 18.93 -23.93 0.53
CA GLU A 408 18.97 -25.29 1.05
C GLU A 408 19.77 -25.32 2.37
N GLY A 409 19.06 -25.45 3.50
CA GLY A 409 19.64 -25.57 4.84
C GLY A 409 19.55 -24.36 5.77
N SER A 410 18.90 -23.25 5.40
CA SER A 410 18.59 -22.17 6.36
C SER A 410 17.12 -22.20 6.80
N ASP A 411 16.88 -22.52 8.07
CA ASP A 411 15.54 -22.48 8.72
C ASP A 411 14.94 -21.06 8.84
N LEU A 412 15.62 -20.04 8.31
CA LEU A 412 15.14 -18.67 8.28
C LEU A 412 14.97 -18.26 6.82
N GLN A 413 13.73 -17.94 6.44
CA GLN A 413 13.39 -17.16 5.25
C GLN A 413 14.08 -15.79 5.39
N GLN A 414 15.34 -15.69 4.99
CA GLN A 414 16.05 -14.42 4.98
C GLN A 414 15.60 -13.66 3.75
N LEU A 415 15.01 -12.49 3.98
CA LEU A 415 14.78 -11.50 2.94
C LEU A 415 16.17 -11.08 2.45
N ASP A 416 16.49 -11.41 1.21
CA ASP A 416 17.86 -11.34 0.69
C ASP A 416 17.97 -10.34 -0.47
N GLU A 417 16.85 -10.01 -1.11
CA GLU A 417 16.79 -9.11 -2.26
C GLU A 417 15.77 -8.00 -2.01
N HIS A 418 16.20 -6.77 -2.32
CA HIS A 418 15.38 -5.57 -2.29
C HIS A 418 15.04 -5.19 -3.72
N VAL A 419 13.76 -5.07 -4.01
CA VAL A 419 13.22 -4.60 -5.29
C VAL A 419 12.70 -3.18 -5.11
N TYR A 420 13.19 -2.28 -5.95
CA TYR A 420 12.75 -0.89 -6.01
C TYR A 420 12.19 -0.60 -7.40
N ALA A 421 10.98 -0.07 -7.46
CA ALA A 421 10.38 0.40 -8.70
C ALA A 421 10.04 1.89 -8.56
N GLU A 422 10.45 2.70 -9.53
CA GLU A 422 10.12 4.12 -9.61
C GLU A 422 9.63 4.44 -11.00
N PHE A 423 8.38 4.86 -11.12
CA PHE A 423 7.79 5.22 -12.40
C PHE A 423 7.12 6.58 -12.33
N TRP A 424 7.12 7.27 -13.45
CA TRP A 424 6.60 8.62 -13.60
C TRP A 424 5.81 8.76 -14.90
N SER A 425 4.85 9.67 -14.89
CA SER A 425 4.03 10.05 -16.04
C SER A 425 3.64 11.52 -15.92
N PRO A 426 3.09 12.15 -16.97
CA PRO A 426 2.36 13.39 -16.82
C PRO A 426 1.16 13.16 -15.87
N ALA A 427 0.72 14.16 -15.11
CA ALA A 427 -0.51 14.04 -14.31
C ALA A 427 -1.76 13.87 -15.18
N THR A 428 -1.71 14.35 -16.43
CA THR A 428 -2.78 14.24 -17.41
C THR A 428 -2.22 13.75 -18.75
N PRO A 429 -2.89 12.79 -19.43
CA PRO A 429 -4.18 12.21 -19.08
C PRO A 429 -4.10 11.18 -17.94
N LEU A 430 -5.24 10.92 -17.27
CA LEU A 430 -5.34 9.93 -16.18
C LEU A 430 -4.90 8.52 -16.62
N SER A 431 -5.03 8.19 -17.91
CA SER A 431 -4.55 6.94 -18.49
C SER A 431 -3.04 6.75 -18.32
N ALA A 432 -2.23 7.82 -18.40
CA ALA A 432 -0.79 7.75 -18.21
C ALA A 432 -0.44 7.37 -16.76
N ARG A 433 -1.11 7.98 -15.78
CA ARG A 433 -1.00 7.61 -14.36
C ARG A 433 -1.40 6.15 -14.11
N ARG A 434 -2.50 5.69 -14.72
CA ARG A 434 -2.96 4.29 -14.61
C ARG A 434 -1.95 3.31 -15.21
N ALA A 435 -1.31 3.65 -16.32
CA ALA A 435 -0.28 2.83 -16.94
C ALA A 435 0.95 2.66 -16.02
N VAL A 436 1.40 3.74 -15.38
CA VAL A 436 2.48 3.68 -14.39
C VAL A 436 2.09 2.81 -13.19
N GLN A 437 0.89 3.01 -12.64
CA GLN A 437 0.41 2.21 -11.51
C GLN A 437 0.29 0.72 -11.86
N ALA A 438 -0.16 0.42 -13.08
CA ALA A 438 -0.25 -0.92 -13.64
C ALA A 438 1.10 -1.65 -13.66
N VAL A 439 2.15 -0.98 -14.14
CA VAL A 439 3.52 -1.52 -14.16
C VAL A 439 4.02 -1.81 -12.75
N VAL A 440 3.88 -0.87 -11.82
CA VAL A 440 4.35 -1.06 -10.43
C VAL A 440 3.60 -2.21 -9.74
N ASN A 441 2.29 -2.32 -9.94
CA ASN A 441 1.49 -3.45 -9.47
C ASN A 441 1.97 -4.78 -10.08
N ASP A 442 2.37 -4.79 -11.35
CA ASP A 442 2.86 -6.00 -12.01
C ASP A 442 4.23 -6.42 -11.51
N VAL A 443 5.14 -5.47 -11.27
CA VAL A 443 6.44 -5.73 -10.62
C VAL A 443 6.21 -6.37 -9.26
N ARG A 444 5.34 -5.79 -8.42
CA ARG A 444 4.99 -6.35 -7.11
C ARG A 444 4.44 -7.77 -7.24
N ALA A 445 3.50 -7.99 -8.15
CA ALA A 445 2.78 -9.26 -8.27
C ALA A 445 3.65 -10.40 -8.82
N ASN A 446 4.70 -10.09 -9.58
CA ASN A 446 5.60 -11.10 -10.14
C ASN A 446 6.93 -11.22 -9.37
N THR A 447 7.19 -10.34 -8.41
CA THR A 447 8.34 -10.51 -7.50
C THR A 447 8.06 -11.70 -6.57
N PRO A 448 9.00 -12.65 -6.40
CA PRO A 448 8.74 -13.95 -5.76
C PRO A 448 8.33 -13.93 -4.29
#